data_AF-A0A1G0ING4-F1
#
_entry.id   AF-A0A1G0ING4-F1
#
_cell.length_a   1.000
_cell.length_b   1.000
_cell.length_c   1.000
_cell.angle_alpha   90.00
_cell.angle_beta   90.00
_cell.angle_gamma   90.00
#
_symmetry.space_group_name_H-M   'P 1'
#
loop_
_entity.id
_entity.type
_entity.pdbx_description
1 polymer ?
#
loop_
_entity_poly.entity_id
_entity_poly.type
_entity_poly.pdbx_seq_one_letter_code
_entity_poly.pdbx_strand_id
1 'polypeptide(L)'
;MGVTAVIGHFKEKQKKCLKCGAKWCAHEEKQSDVNFALHLLHQAHINGFDKAFLITADSDLCPAIDLVLDTFPEKELVILTPPNRYQIAREIRSKVSTFKIKQKHLAVSLLPENIYDDENKVICVRPTEYTPHVLRKIQITAT
;
A
#
# COMPACT_ATOMS: atom_id res chain seq x y z
N MET A 1 -9.67 -10.24 12.98
CA MET A 1 -8.60 -9.54 12.22
C MET A 1 -9.04 -8.11 12.04
N GLY A 2 -8.17 -7.14 12.34
CA GLY A 2 -8.50 -5.73 12.26
C GLY A 2 -7.49 -4.99 11.38
N VAL A 3 -7.90 -3.86 10.84
CA VAL A 3 -7.01 -2.93 10.14
C VAL A 3 -6.95 -1.66 10.97
N THR A 4 -5.75 -1.24 11.36
CA THR A 4 -5.53 0.06 12.00
C THR A 4 -5.09 1.03 10.92
N ALA A 5 -5.95 1.98 10.58
CA ALA A 5 -5.61 3.03 9.62
C ALA A 5 -4.84 4.14 10.33
N VAL A 6 -3.66 4.48 9.80
CA VAL A 6 -2.91 5.68 10.20
C VAL A 6 -3.07 6.70 9.08
N ILE A 7 -3.76 7.80 9.37
CA ILE A 7 -4.11 8.82 8.37
C ILE A 7 -3.05 9.94 8.39
N GLY A 8 -2.54 10.30 7.21
CA GLY A 8 -1.63 11.43 7.04
C GLY A 8 -2.33 12.78 7.21
N HIS A 9 -1.55 13.83 7.48
CA HIS A 9 -2.08 15.19 7.54
C HIS A 9 -2.13 15.80 6.14
N PHE A 10 -3.24 16.47 5.82
CA PHE A 10 -3.41 17.16 4.55
C PHE A 10 -3.20 18.65 4.74
N LYS A 11 -2.24 19.22 4.01
CA LYS A 11 -1.98 20.66 4.03
C LYS A 11 -2.43 21.30 2.72
N GLU A 12 -3.14 22.40 2.82
CA GLU A 12 -3.50 23.20 1.66
C GLU A 12 -2.24 23.80 1.02
N LYS A 13 -2.17 23.70 -0.31
CA LYS A 13 -1.09 24.23 -1.13
C LYS A 13 -1.67 24.84 -2.39
N GLN A 14 -1.29 26.08 -2.63
CA GLN A 14 -1.55 26.75 -3.91
C GLN A 14 -0.76 26.05 -5.01
N LYS A 15 -1.48 25.42 -5.94
CA LYS A 15 -0.89 24.86 -7.15
C LYS A 15 -1.10 25.80 -8.34
N LYS A 16 -0.18 25.76 -9.29
CA LYS A 16 -0.21 26.55 -10.51
C LYS A 16 -0.03 25.62 -11.71
N CYS A 17 -0.84 25.82 -12.75
CA CYS A 17 -0.62 25.16 -14.03
C CYS A 17 0.64 25.72 -14.70
N LEU A 18 1.58 24.84 -15.06
CA LEU A 18 2.82 25.24 -15.73
C LEU A 18 2.61 25.73 -17.16
N LYS A 19 1.46 25.42 -17.78
CA LYS A 19 1.15 25.78 -19.17
C LYS A 19 0.34 27.08 -19.30
N CYS A 20 -0.71 27.26 -18.49
CA CYS A 20 -1.63 28.41 -18.60
C CYS A 20 -1.60 29.35 -17.39
N GLY A 21 -0.90 29.00 -16.31
CA GLY A 21 -0.76 29.85 -15.13
C GLY A 21 -1.97 29.91 -14.20
N ALA A 22 -3.06 29.20 -14.50
CA ALA A 22 -4.21 29.04 -13.60
C ALA A 22 -3.75 28.56 -12.21
N LYS A 23 -4.36 29.08 -11.16
CA LYS A 23 -4.07 28.73 -9.76
C LYS A 23 -5.28 28.07 -9.11
N TRP A 24 -5.05 27.10 -8.24
CA TRP A 24 -6.09 26.47 -7.45
C TRP A 24 -5.54 25.99 -6.11
N CYS A 25 -6.42 25.91 -5.12
CA CYS A 25 -6.15 25.26 -3.86
C CYS A 25 -6.16 23.75 -4.07
N ALA A 26 -5.05 23.08 -3.76
CA ALA A 26 -4.98 21.63 -3.70
C ALA A 26 -4.57 21.20 -2.30
N HIS A 27 -4.92 19.99 -1.90
CA HIS A 27 -4.42 19.39 -0.67
C HIS A 27 -3.25 18.46 -1.03
N GLU A 28 -2.15 18.61 -0.31
CA GLU A 28 -1.00 17.71 -0.39
C GLU A 28 -0.95 16.90 0.89
N GLU A 29 -0.94 15.58 0.74
CA GLU A 29 -0.72 14.65 1.83
C GLU A 29 0.72 14.82 2.34
N LYS A 30 0.87 14.81 3.67
CA LYS A 30 2.13 14.98 4.37
C LYS A 30 2.28 13.90 5.44
N GLN A 31 3.55 13.61 5.71
CA GLN A 31 4.03 12.76 6.81
C GLN A 31 3.80 11.25 6.64
N SER A 32 3.23 10.76 5.53
CA SER A 32 3.13 9.31 5.28
C SER A 32 4.43 8.56 5.54
N ASP A 33 5.54 9.00 4.93
CA ASP A 33 6.81 8.27 4.99
C ASP A 33 7.39 8.26 6.41
N VAL A 34 7.26 9.40 7.11
CA VAL A 34 7.70 9.56 8.51
C VAL A 34 6.85 8.71 9.44
N ASN A 35 5.53 8.75 9.29
CA ASN A 35 4.60 7.96 10.10
C ASN A 35 4.84 6.46 9.89
N PHE A 36 5.10 6.05 8.65
CA PHE A 36 5.41 4.66 8.32
C PHE A 36 6.70 4.21 9.02
N ALA A 37 7.79 4.98 8.87
CA ALA A 37 9.07 4.68 9.50
C ALA A 37 8.98 4.61 11.03
N LEU A 38 8.33 5.60 11.65
CA LEU A 38 8.14 5.65 13.10
C LEU A 38 7.29 4.48 13.59
N HIS A 39 6.22 4.12 12.87
CA HIS A 39 5.38 3.01 13.26
C HIS A 39 6.14 1.68 13.18
N LEU A 40 6.91 1.45 12.11
CA LEU A 40 7.74 0.25 11.97
C LEU A 40 8.75 0.13 13.12
N LEU A 41 9.48 1.21 13.42
CA LEU A 41 10.45 1.26 14.52
C LEU A 41 9.79 1.03 15.88
N HIS A 42 8.66 1.69 16.14
CA HIS A 42 7.92 1.51 17.38
C HIS A 42 7.45 0.06 17.55
N GLN A 43 6.89 -0.55 16.51
CA GLN A 43 6.45 -1.94 16.54
C GLN A 43 7.62 -2.90 16.76
N ALA A 44 8.80 -2.63 16.17
CA ALA A 44 10.00 -3.43 16.44
C ALA A 44 10.42 -3.30 17.91
N HIS A 45 10.44 -2.07 18.44
CA HIS A 45 10.84 -1.77 19.82
C HIS A 45 9.94 -2.43 20.87
N ILE A 46 8.62 -2.41 20.68
CA ILE A 46 7.67 -3.04 21.62
C ILE A 46 7.50 -4.55 21.39
N ASN A 47 8.32 -5.15 20.52
CA ASN A 47 8.20 -6.55 20.12
C ASN A 47 6.82 -6.91 19.53
N GLY A 48 6.23 -5.99 18.77
CA GLY A 48 4.89 -6.11 18.18
C GLY A 48 4.81 -7.01 16.93
N PHE A 49 5.96 -7.42 16.37
CA PHE A 49 6.04 -8.40 15.29
C PHE A 49 7.33 -9.20 15.35
N ASP A 50 7.30 -10.42 14.83
CA ASP A 50 8.50 -11.20 14.49
C ASP A 50 8.87 -11.01 13.01
N LYS A 51 7.84 -10.95 12.16
CA LYS A 51 7.97 -10.74 10.72
C LYS A 51 7.00 -9.68 10.22
N ALA A 52 7.49 -8.71 9.45
CA ALA A 52 6.67 -7.69 8.81
C ALA A 52 6.76 -7.76 7.28
N PHE A 53 5.58 -7.69 6.64
CA PHE A 53 5.46 -7.54 5.19
C PHE A 53 5.13 -6.10 4.86
N LEU A 54 6.05 -5.40 4.21
CA LEU A 54 5.95 -3.99 3.88
C LEU A 54 5.58 -3.82 2.41
N ILE A 55 4.40 -3.26 2.12
CA ILE A 55 3.96 -3.02 0.74
C ILE A 55 4.42 -1.62 0.31
N THR A 56 5.60 -1.52 -0.29
CA THR A 56 6.17 -0.25 -0.72
C THR A 56 7.19 -0.44 -1.85
N ALA A 57 7.50 0.65 -2.53
CA ALA A 57 8.62 0.77 -3.48
C ALA A 57 9.42 2.06 -3.23
N ASP A 58 9.23 2.68 -2.06
CA ASP A 58 9.78 3.98 -1.71
C ASP A 58 11.14 3.85 -1.02
N SER A 59 12.21 4.22 -1.73
CA SER A 59 13.58 4.16 -1.21
C SER A 59 13.82 5.06 -0.01
N ASP A 60 12.98 6.07 0.24
CA ASP A 60 13.17 6.97 1.39
C ASP A 60 12.98 6.24 2.74
N LEU A 61 12.40 5.03 2.73
CA LEU A 61 12.27 4.15 3.90
C LEU A 61 13.53 3.32 4.20
N CYS A 62 14.53 3.30 3.31
CA CYS A 62 15.79 2.57 3.49
C CYS A 62 16.45 2.79 4.86
N PRO A 63 16.61 4.03 5.37
CA PRO A 63 17.25 4.28 6.66
C PRO A 63 16.48 3.66 7.83
N ALA A 64 15.14 3.65 7.76
CA ALA A 64 14.31 3.05 8.80
C ALA A 64 14.42 1.51 8.78
N ILE A 65 14.48 0.92 7.58
CA ILE A 65 14.70 -0.52 7.41
C ILE A 65 16.06 -0.93 7.98
N ASP A 66 17.12 -0.22 7.63
CA ASP A 66 18.47 -0.49 8.15
C ASP A 66 18.50 -0.45 9.68
N LEU A 67 17.94 0.61 10.26
CA LEU A 67 17.92 0.77 11.71
C LEU A 67 17.19 -0.38 12.42
N VAL A 68 16.09 -0.88 11.84
CA VAL A 68 15.37 -2.03 12.41
C VAL A 68 16.21 -3.30 12.36
N LEU A 69 16.83 -3.60 11.21
CA LEU A 69 17.63 -4.80 11.04
C LEU A 69 18.89 -4.79 11.92
N ASP A 70 19.51 -3.63 12.08
CA ASP A 70 20.71 -3.47 12.89
C ASP A 70 20.39 -3.52 14.40
N THR A 71 19.28 -2.92 14.82
CA THR A 71 18.91 -2.81 16.25
C THR A 71 18.19 -4.06 16.77
N PHE A 72 17.39 -4.71 15.92
CA PHE A 72 16.53 -5.84 16.27
C PHE A 72 16.80 -7.01 15.30
N PRO A 73 17.97 -7.68 15.40
CA PRO A 73 18.42 -8.68 14.42
C PRO A 73 17.52 -9.92 14.34
N GLU A 74 16.67 -10.16 15.33
CA GLU A 74 15.66 -11.22 15.32
C GLU A 74 14.43 -10.90 14.44
N LYS A 75 14.27 -9.64 14.01
CA LYS A 75 13.13 -9.20 13.19
C LYS A 75 13.35 -9.52 11.72
N GLU A 76 12.33 -10.10 11.07
CA GLU A 76 12.35 -10.35 9.64
C GLU A 76 11.51 -9.30 8.88
N LEU A 77 12.12 -8.61 7.93
CA LEU A 77 11.42 -7.68 7.03
C LEU A 77 11.37 -8.25 5.61
N VAL A 78 10.18 -8.19 5.00
CA VAL A 78 9.95 -8.58 3.61
C VAL A 78 9.24 -7.45 2.88
N ILE A 79 9.76 -7.06 1.72
CA ILE A 79 9.12 -6.03 0.88
C ILE A 79 8.26 -6.69 -0.19
N LEU A 80 7.04 -6.17 -0.35
CA LEU A 80 6.13 -6.51 -1.44
C LEU A 80 5.96 -5.28 -2.33
N THR A 81 6.64 -5.23 -3.47
CA THR A 81 6.55 -4.06 -4.36
C THR A 81 5.20 -4.03 -5.06
N PRO A 82 4.52 -2.88 -5.12
CA PRO A 82 3.33 -2.71 -5.94
C PRO A 82 3.56 -3.05 -7.43
N PRO A 83 2.51 -3.39 -8.19
CA PRO A 83 2.63 -3.67 -9.62
C PRO A 83 3.38 -2.56 -10.36
N ASN A 84 4.25 -2.95 -11.29
CA ASN A 84 5.05 -2.04 -12.13
C ASN A 84 6.09 -1.17 -11.38
N ARG A 85 6.28 -1.35 -10.06
CA ARG A 85 7.26 -0.59 -9.27
C ARG A 85 8.54 -1.36 -8.92
N TYR A 86 8.59 -2.66 -9.20
CA TYR A 86 9.73 -3.53 -8.85
C TYR A 86 11.08 -3.06 -9.42
N GLN A 87 11.10 -2.49 -10.64
CA GLN A 87 12.35 -2.07 -11.30
C GLN A 87 12.93 -0.77 -10.71
N ILE A 88 12.09 0.08 -10.14
CA ILE A 88 12.51 1.36 -9.55
C ILE A 88 12.90 1.22 -8.07
N ALA A 89 12.39 0.19 -7.37
CA ALA A 89 12.72 -0.13 -5.98
C ALA A 89 14.11 -0.79 -5.83
N ARG A 90 15.14 -0.33 -6.55
CA ARG A 90 16.45 -1.00 -6.59
C ARG A 90 17.14 -1.01 -5.24
N GLU A 91 17.11 0.11 -4.55
CA GLU A 91 17.82 0.34 -3.30
C GLU A 91 17.24 -0.48 -2.14
N ILE A 92 15.91 -0.50 -2.00
CA ILE A 92 15.25 -1.35 -1.01
C ILE A 92 15.50 -2.84 -1.28
N ARG A 93 15.52 -3.26 -2.55
CA ARG A 93 15.75 -4.67 -2.92
C ARG A 93 17.13 -5.19 -2.54
N SER A 94 18.13 -4.31 -2.40
CA SER A 94 19.46 -4.74 -1.93
C SER A 94 19.54 -4.95 -0.43
N LYS A 95 18.53 -4.53 0.34
CA LYS A 95 18.54 -4.60 1.81
C LYS A 95 17.79 -5.81 2.35
N VAL A 96 16.64 -6.12 1.74
CA VAL A 96 15.74 -7.15 2.25
C VAL A 96 15.14 -7.99 1.14
N SER A 97 14.70 -9.20 1.49
CA SER A 97 13.95 -10.08 0.61
C SER A 97 12.74 -9.34 0.04
N THR A 98 12.67 -9.28 -1.29
CA THR A 98 11.68 -8.46 -1.98
C THR A 98 10.96 -9.24 -3.06
N PHE A 99 9.63 -9.18 -3.05
CA PHE A 99 8.77 -9.85 -4.01
C PHE A 99 7.85 -8.86 -4.72
N LYS A 100 7.49 -9.20 -5.95
CA LYS A 100 6.57 -8.42 -6.77
C LYS A 100 5.13 -8.88 -6.56
N ILE A 101 4.24 -7.95 -6.22
CA ILE A 101 2.80 -8.17 -6.33
C ILE A 101 2.45 -8.24 -7.82
N LYS A 102 2.02 -9.43 -8.27
CA LYS A 102 1.64 -9.69 -9.66
C LYS A 102 0.15 -9.51 -9.84
N GLN A 103 -0.30 -9.24 -11.07
CA GLN A 103 -1.72 -9.13 -11.38
C GLN A 103 -2.52 -10.37 -11.00
N LYS A 104 -1.94 -11.57 -11.14
CA LYS A 104 -2.58 -12.81 -10.68
C LYS A 104 -2.84 -12.85 -9.18
N HIS A 105 -1.98 -12.21 -8.36
CA HIS A 105 -2.19 -12.16 -6.90
C HIS A 105 -3.36 -11.24 -6.59
N LEU A 106 -3.43 -10.06 -7.22
CA LEU A 106 -4.56 -9.15 -7.04
C LEU A 106 -5.88 -9.78 -7.48
N ALA A 107 -5.91 -10.45 -8.63
CA ALA A 107 -7.13 -11.05 -9.18
C ALA A 107 -7.75 -12.12 -8.27
N VAL A 108 -6.95 -12.86 -7.50
CA VAL A 108 -7.43 -13.90 -6.57
C VAL A 108 -7.62 -13.41 -5.14
N SER A 109 -7.23 -12.16 -4.84
CA SER A 109 -7.28 -11.56 -3.50
C SER A 109 -8.27 -10.40 -3.41
N LEU A 110 -9.22 -10.33 -4.34
CA LEU A 110 -10.27 -9.33 -4.27
C LEU A 110 -11.32 -9.70 -3.23
N LEU A 111 -11.87 -8.67 -2.59
CA LEU A 111 -13.10 -8.82 -1.83
C LEU A 111 -14.24 -9.30 -2.75
N PRO A 112 -15.24 -9.99 -2.18
CA PRO A 112 -16.48 -10.33 -2.88
C PRO A 112 -17.12 -9.09 -3.51
N GLU A 113 -17.96 -9.31 -4.51
CA GLU A 113 -18.70 -8.22 -5.16
C GLU A 113 -19.59 -7.46 -4.18
N ASN A 114 -20.27 -8.19 -3.29
CA ASN A 114 -21.09 -7.62 -2.23
C ASN A 114 -20.52 -8.04 -0.88
N ILE A 115 -20.33 -7.07 0.00
CA ILE A 115 -19.94 -7.27 1.39
C ILE A 115 -21.18 -7.07 2.25
N TYR A 116 -21.45 -8.02 3.13
CA TYR A 116 -22.63 -8.06 3.99
C TYR A 116 -22.23 -7.83 5.45
N ASP A 117 -23.12 -7.23 6.23
CA ASP A 117 -23.04 -7.24 7.69
C ASP A 117 -23.63 -8.52 8.30
N ASP A 118 -23.63 -8.60 9.62
CA ASP A 118 -24.16 -9.74 10.39
C ASP A 118 -25.69 -9.94 10.20
N GLU A 119 -26.41 -8.91 9.75
CA GLU A 119 -27.84 -8.95 9.43
C GLU A 119 -28.12 -9.26 7.95
N ASN A 120 -27.08 -9.64 7.20
CA ASN A 120 -27.14 -9.98 5.77
C ASN A 120 -27.54 -8.80 4.86
N LYS A 121 -27.29 -7.56 5.30
CA LYS A 121 -27.49 -6.35 4.51
C LYS A 121 -26.19 -5.97 3.79
N VAL A 122 -26.30 -5.57 2.53
CA VAL A 122 -25.14 -5.10 1.75
C VAL A 122 -24.63 -3.77 2.35
N ILE A 123 -23.39 -3.78 2.84
CA ILE A 123 -22.72 -2.59 3.39
C ILE A 123 -21.75 -1.94 2.42
N CYS A 124 -21.25 -2.70 1.44
CA CYS A 124 -20.34 -2.20 0.43
C CYS A 124 -20.43 -3.07 -0.82
N VAL A 125 -20.40 -2.42 -1.98
CA VAL A 125 -20.29 -3.08 -3.27
C VAL A 125 -18.91 -2.77 -3.82
N ARG A 126 -18.18 -3.78 -4.26
CA ARG A 126 -16.86 -3.61 -4.86
C ARG A 126 -16.98 -2.72 -6.11
N PRO A 127 -16.18 -1.66 -6.24
CA PRO A 127 -16.17 -0.81 -7.42
C PRO A 127 -15.94 -1.60 -8.73
N THR A 128 -16.64 -1.22 -9.79
CA THR A 128 -16.57 -1.87 -11.11
C THR A 128 -15.16 -1.86 -11.70
N GLU A 129 -14.36 -0.84 -11.38
CA GLU A 129 -12.96 -0.71 -11.82
C GLU A 129 -12.08 -1.84 -11.29
N TYR A 130 -12.47 -2.46 -10.17
CA TYR A 130 -11.73 -3.56 -9.54
C TYR A 130 -12.20 -4.94 -10.02
N THR A 131 -13.18 -5.03 -10.91
CA THR A 131 -13.65 -6.32 -11.44
C THR A 131 -12.55 -7.01 -12.27
N PRO A 132 -12.13 -8.25 -11.91
CA PRO A 132 -11.13 -9.00 -12.66
C PRO A 132 -11.49 -9.11 -14.13
N HIS A 133 -10.51 -8.84 -15.00
CA HIS A 133 -10.67 -9.06 -16.44
C HIS A 133 -10.99 -10.52 -16.79
N VAL A 134 -10.66 -11.47 -15.92
CA VAL A 134 -10.98 -12.90 -16.08
C VAL A 134 -12.50 -13.14 -16.04
N LEU A 135 -13.26 -12.36 -15.26
CA LEU A 135 -14.72 -12.44 -15.18
C LEU A 135 -15.44 -11.71 -16.32
N ARG A 136 -14.77 -10.76 -17.00
CA ARG A 136 -15.35 -10.08 -18.18
C ARG A 136 -15.58 -11.00 -19.38
N LYS A 137 -14.87 -12.14 -19.47
CA LYS A 137 -15.05 -13.10 -20.58
C LYS A 137 -16.28 -13.99 -20.44
N ILE A 138 -16.80 -14.18 -19.22
CA ILE A 138 -17.95 -15.06 -18.96
C ILE A 138 -19.27 -14.34 -19.28
N GLN A 139 -19.31 -13.00 -19.16
CA GLN A 139 -20.51 -12.20 -19.46
C GLN A 139 -20.78 -11.96 -20.96
N ILE A 140 -19.84 -12.29 -21.86
CA ILE A 140 -20.00 -12.05 -23.31
C ILE A 140 -20.55 -13.27 -24.05
N THR A 141 -20.58 -14.45 -23.42
CA THR A 141 -21.09 -15.71 -24.00
C THR A 141 -22.53 -16.03 -23.63
N ALA A 142 -23.25 -15.09 -22.99
CA ALA A 142 -24.67 -15.22 -22.68
C ALA A 142 -25.49 -14.21 -23.52
N THR A 143 -25.52 -14.43 -24.83
CA THR A 143 -26.48 -13.86 -25.78
C THR A 143 -26.73 -14.87 -26.88
#